data_AF-A0A3C0CRW5-F1
#
_entry.id   AF-A0A3C0CRW5-F1
#
_cell.length_a   1.000
_cell.length_b   1.000
_cell.length_c   1.000
_cell.angle_alpha   90.00
_cell.angle_beta   90.00
_cell.angle_gamma   90.00
#
_symmetry.space_group_name_H-M   'P 1'
#
loop_
_entity.id
_entity.type
_entity.pdbx_description
1 polymer ?
#
loop_
_entity_poly.entity_id
_entity_poly.type
_entity_poly.pdbx_seq_one_letter_code
_entity_poly.pdbx_strand_id
1 'polypeptide(L)' 'MTQEQVVVIDFGAQYSHLIARRIRECNVYCEILPHTVTPEDIAARRPLGIVLSGGPSSVYQGGA' A
#
# COMPACT_ATOMS: atom_id res chain seq x y z
N MET A 1 -21.19 9.21 -0.65
CA MET A 1 -20.08 9.29 -1.63
C MET A 1 -18.98 8.38 -1.13
N THR A 2 -18.58 7.37 -1.91
CA THR A 2 -17.47 6.50 -1.55
C THR A 2 -16.19 7.28 -1.81
N GLN A 3 -15.38 7.54 -0.78
CA GLN A 3 -14.13 8.26 -0.96
C GLN A 3 -13.19 7.40 -1.80
N GLU A 4 -12.74 7.94 -2.92
CA GLU A 4 -11.77 7.31 -3.81
C GLU A 4 -10.44 7.18 -3.07
N GLN A 5 -10.00 5.94 -2.83
CA GLN A 5 -8.80 5.67 -2.05
C GLN A 5 -7.85 4.66 -2.69
N VAL A 6 -6.56 4.88 -2.51
CA VAL A 6 -5.50 3.94 -2.88
C VAL A 6 -4.88 3.37 -1.61
N VAL A 7 -4.68 2.05 -1.58
CA VAL A 7 -3.96 1.37 -0.50
C VAL A 7 -2.51 1.16 -0.92
N VAL A 8 -1.57 1.54 -0.07
CA VAL A 8 -0.14 1.27 -0.24
C VAL A 8 0.25 0.19 0.76
N ILE A 9 0.67 -0.98 0.28
CA ILE A 9 1.16 -2.07 1.12
C ILE A 9 2.67 -1.93 1.28
N ASP A 10 3.14 -1.80 2.52
CA ASP A 10 4.54 -1.59 2.86
C ASP A 10 5.25 -2.91 3.20
N PHE A 11 6.18 -3.30 2.33
CA PHE A 11 7.11 -4.42 2.48
C PHE A 11 8.46 -4.01 3.10
N GLY A 12 8.53 -2.82 3.71
CA GLY A 12 9.74 -2.33 4.37
C GLY A 12 10.67 -1.55 3.44
N ALA A 13 10.17 -1.02 2.32
CA ALA A 13 10.92 -0.04 1.55
C ALA A 13 11.02 1.27 2.32
N GLN A 14 12.19 1.91 2.24
CA GLN A 14 12.41 3.28 2.73
C GLN A 14 11.52 4.33 2.03
N TYR A 15 10.78 3.94 0.99
CA TYR A 15 10.07 4.84 0.07
C TYR A 15 8.55 4.82 0.19
N SER A 16 7.95 4.00 1.06
CA SER A 16 6.47 3.90 1.18
C SER A 16 5.80 5.24 1.49
N HIS A 17 6.45 6.10 2.28
CA HIS A 17 5.99 7.48 2.51
C HIS A 17 6.14 8.40 1.29
N LEU A 18 7.12 8.18 0.41
CA LEU A 18 7.26 8.95 -0.84
C LEU A 18 6.18 8.58 -1.84
N ILE A 19 5.81 7.29 -1.91
CA ILE A 19 4.67 6.83 -2.71
C ILE A 19 3.39 7.52 -2.24
N ALA A 20 3.11 7.48 -0.93
CA ALA A 20 1.95 8.16 -0.36
C ALA A 20 1.96 9.69 -0.63
N ARG A 21 3.13 10.32 -0.57
CA ARG A 21 3.28 11.74 -0.95
C ARG A 21 2.89 11.97 -2.41
N ARG A 22 3.37 11.14 -3.35
CA ARG A 22 3.03 11.27 -4.79
C ARG A 22 1.53 11.07 -5.04
N ILE A 23 0.88 10.11 -4.36
CA ILE A 23 -0.56 9.90 -4.49
C ILE A 23 -1.34 11.13 -3.97
N ARG A 24 -0.90 11.72 -2.85
CA ARG A 24 -1.52 12.93 -2.29
C ARG A 24 -1.31 14.16 -3.17
N GLU A 25 -0.17 14.27 -3.85
CA GLU A 25 0.06 15.32 -4.86
C GLU A 25 -0.93 15.22 -6.04
N CYS A 26 -1.50 14.04 -6.29
CA CYS A 26 -2.58 13.84 -7.26
C CYS A 26 -3.99 14.11 -6.69
N ASN A 27 -4.11 14.64 -5.46
CA ASN A 27 -5.37 14.87 -4.73
C ASN A 27 -6.20 13.59 -4.47
N VAL A 28 -5.54 12.44 -4.38
CA VAL A 28 -6.19 11.16 -4.05
C VAL A 28 -5.86 10.77 -2.60
N TYR A 29 -6.87 10.30 -1.87
CA TYR A 29 -6.64 9.80 -0.51
C TYR A 29 -5.90 8.45 -0.55
N CYS A 30 -4.98 8.24 0.39
CA CYS A 30 -4.29 6.97 0.51
C CYS A 30 -3.99 6.58 1.96
N GLU A 31 -4.01 5.27 2.20
CA GLU A 31 -3.63 4.63 3.47
C GLU A 31 -2.39 3.75 3.22
N ILE A 32 -1.42 3.78 4.15
CA ILE A 32 -0.27 2.87 4.15
C ILE A 32 -0.58 1.75 5.13
N LEU A 33 -0.53 0.50 4.68
CA LEU A 33 -0.79 -0.70 5.46
C LEU A 33 0.46 -1.59 5.48
N PRO A 34 0.70 -2.34 6.57
CA PRO A 34 1.80 -3.30 6.61
C PRO A 34 1.53 -4.48 5.66
N HIS A 35 2.59 -5.14 5.16
CA HIS A 35 2.47 -6.34 4.33
C HIS A 35 1.78 -7.54 4.98
N THR A 36 1.54 -7.49 6.30
CA THR A 36 0.82 -8.51 7.07
C THR A 36 -0.69 -8.32 7.06
N VAL A 37 -1.20 -7.26 6.42
CA VAL A 37 -2.64 -7.01 6.31
C VAL A 37 -3.34 -8.10 5.50
N THR A 38 -4.55 -8.48 5.90
CA THR A 38 -5.31 -9.54 5.23
C THR A 38 -5.99 -9.02 3.94
N PRO A 39 -6.21 -9.88 2.93
CA PRO A 39 -7.01 -9.52 1.76
C PRO A 39 -8.41 -9.03 2.12
N GLU A 40 -9.03 -9.60 3.15
CA GLU A 40 -10.35 -9.21 3.65
C GLU A 40 -10.36 -7.78 4.19
N ASP A 41 -9.33 -7.41 4.96
CA ASP A 41 -9.17 -6.05 5.48
C ASP A 41 -8.97 -5.03 4.34
N ILE A 42 -8.25 -5.40 3.28
CA ILE A 42 -8.08 -4.55 2.09
C ILE A 42 -9.42 -4.43 1.36
N ALA A 43 -10.14 -5.54 1.16
CA ALA A 43 -11.43 -5.54 0.46
C ALA A 43 -12.49 -4.69 1.19
N ALA A 44 -12.50 -4.71 2.52
CA ALA A 44 -13.41 -3.90 3.34
C ALA A 44 -13.22 -2.38 3.11
N ARG A 45 -12.02 -1.95 2.73
CA ARG A 45 -11.71 -0.55 2.40
C ARG A 45 -12.22 -0.15 1.02
N ARG A 46 -12.46 -1.11 0.12
CA ARG A 46 -12.86 -0.87 -1.28
C ARG A 46 -11.93 0.11 -2.00
N PRO A 47 -10.62 -0.16 -2.06
CA PRO A 47 -9.69 0.72 -2.75
C PRO A 47 -9.95 0.73 -4.26
N LEU A 48 -9.68 1.86 -4.90
CA LEU A 48 -9.63 1.97 -6.36
C LEU A 48 -8.37 1.33 -6.94
N GLY A 49 -7.31 1.24 -6.14
CA GLY A 49 -6.04 0.69 -6.56
C GLY A 49 -5.17 0.29 -5.37
N ILE A 50 -4.26 -0.64 -5.62
CA ILE A 50 -3.32 -1.15 -4.63
C ILE A 50 -1.90 -0.92 -5.18
N VAL A 51 -1.04 -0.34 -4.37
CA VAL A 51 0.39 -0.21 -4.64
C VAL A 51 1.14 -1.12 -3.70
N LEU A 52 1.90 -2.08 -4.23
CA LEU A 52 2.83 -2.89 -3.46
C LEU A 52 4.17 -2.14 -3.44
N SER A 53 4.63 -1.73 -2.25
CA SER A 53 5.95 -1.13 -2.14
C SER A 53 7.04 -2.15 -2.43
N GLY A 54 8.25 -1.67 -2.68
CA GLY A 54 9.42 -2.54 -2.61
C GLY A 54 9.73 -2.95 -1.17
N GLY A 55 10.72 -3.82 -1.04
CA GLY A 55 11.39 -4.16 0.21
C GLY A 55 12.80 -4.65 -0.10
N PRO A 56 13.71 -4.70 0.88
CA PRO A 56 15.07 -5.22 0.67
C PRO A 56 15.09 -6.75 0.48
N SER A 57 14.01 -7.44 0.87
CA SER A 57 13.91 -8.90 0.82
C SER A 57 13.67 -9.41 -0.60
N SER A 58 14.31 -10.54 -0.93
CA SER A 58 13.99 -11.30 -2.14
C SER A 58 12.74 -12.14 -1.91
N VAL A 59 11.79 -12.11 -2.84
CA VAL A 59 10.56 -12.92 -2.79
C VAL A 59 10.81 -14.44 -2.76
N TYR A 60 12.01 -14.88 -3.13
CA TYR A 60 12.40 -16.30 -3.12
C TYR A 60 12.98 -16.75 -1.77
N GLN A 61 13.20 -15.82 -0.85
CA GLN A 61 13.78 -16.11 0.45
C GLN A 61 12.67 -16.55 1.42
N GLY A 62 12.91 -17.59 2.21
CA GLY A 62 11.90 -18.10 3.15
C GLY A 62 11.48 -17.03 4.16
N GLY A 63 10.18 -16.73 4.23
CA GLY A 63 9.61 -15.70 5.10
C GLY A 63 9.46 -14.31 4.45
N ALA A 64 9.76 -14.19 3.15
CA ALA A 64 9.39 -13.04 2.32
C ALA A 64 7.92 -13.11 1.87
#